data_AF-A0A520GLN0-F1
#
_entry.id   AF-A0A520GLN0-F1
#
_cell.length_a   1.000
_cell.length_b   1.000
_cell.length_c   1.000
_cell.angle_alpha   90.00
_cell.angle_beta   90.00
_cell.angle_gamma   90.00
#
_symmetry.space_group_name_H-M   'P 1'
#
loop_
_entity.id
_entity.type
_entity.pdbx_description
1 polymer ?
#
loop_
_entity_poly.entity_id
_entity_poly.type
_entity_poly.pdbx_seq_one_letter_code
_entity_poly.pdbx_strand_id
1 'polypeptide(L)'
;MNDDHFERRIGRTVVYLVWVVVMAYFFANAEIQIEGAAGWAANLPTWRIESHWLLDVFWGGRAMTGYHAWVFPFMALVFFAPLAFNGRWTWRDAGLALVGLMVFWIAEDFMWFIVNPAYGWARFNPVDVPWHKHWLFGAPVDYWVGLGGAALILYVRHRRRVAVEPEHKA
;
A
#
# COMPACT_ATOMS: atom_id res chain seq x y z
N MET A 1 -26.52 9.27 -13.82
CA MET A 1 -25.16 9.85 -13.74
C MET A 1 -24.62 9.82 -15.15
N ASN A 2 -24.22 10.97 -15.73
CA ASN A 2 -23.74 11.04 -17.11
C ASN A 2 -22.45 10.21 -17.27
N ASP A 3 -22.31 9.45 -18.37
CA ASP A 3 -21.19 8.53 -18.58
C ASP A 3 -19.84 9.29 -18.62
N ASP A 4 -19.80 10.47 -19.21
CA ASP A 4 -18.59 11.33 -19.24
C ASP A 4 -18.05 11.71 -17.85
N HIS A 5 -18.93 11.84 -16.86
CA HIS A 5 -18.50 12.17 -15.49
C HIS A 5 -17.93 10.94 -14.79
N PHE A 6 -18.48 9.75 -15.08
CA PHE A 6 -17.98 8.49 -14.57
C PHE A 6 -16.56 8.20 -15.11
N GLU A 7 -16.38 8.32 -16.41
CA GLU A 7 -15.08 8.10 -17.08
C GLU A 7 -14.00 9.05 -16.57
N ARG A 8 -14.31 10.35 -16.49
CA ARG A 8 -13.39 11.35 -15.90
C ARG A 8 -12.98 11.00 -14.47
N ARG A 9 -13.89 10.41 -13.69
CA ARG A 9 -13.61 10.01 -12.31
C ARG A 9 -12.68 8.81 -12.24
N ILE A 10 -12.87 7.81 -13.10
CA ILE A 10 -11.97 6.66 -13.22
C ILE A 10 -10.60 7.13 -13.71
N GLY A 11 -10.54 7.94 -14.76
CA GLY A 11 -9.28 8.47 -15.30
C GLY A 11 -8.44 9.17 -14.24
N ARG A 12 -9.06 10.00 -13.40
CA ARG A 12 -8.37 10.64 -12.25
C ARG A 12 -7.83 9.61 -11.24
N THR A 13 -8.59 8.57 -10.94
CA THR A 13 -8.12 7.50 -10.04
C THR A 13 -6.93 6.77 -10.66
N VAL A 14 -6.96 6.45 -11.96
CA VAL A 14 -5.84 5.78 -12.63
C VAL A 14 -4.58 6.66 -12.62
N VAL A 15 -4.70 7.94 -12.97
CA VAL A 15 -3.58 8.89 -12.90
C VAL A 15 -3.00 8.96 -11.49
N TYR A 16 -3.87 9.01 -10.47
CA TYR A 16 -3.44 8.97 -9.08
C TYR A 16 -2.67 7.69 -8.74
N LEU A 17 -3.15 6.51 -9.14
CA LEU A 17 -2.45 5.25 -8.89
C LEU A 17 -1.11 5.16 -9.61
N VAL A 18 -1.02 5.65 -10.85
CA VAL A 18 0.26 5.75 -11.57
C VAL A 18 1.23 6.65 -10.82
N TRP A 19 0.76 7.80 -10.33
CA TRP A 19 1.58 8.70 -9.52
C TRP A 19 2.08 8.03 -8.24
N VAL A 20 1.22 7.28 -7.56
CA VAL A 20 1.59 6.50 -6.37
C VAL A 20 2.67 5.47 -6.68
N VAL A 21 2.58 4.76 -7.81
CA VAL A 21 3.60 3.80 -8.25
C VAL A 21 4.94 4.50 -8.54
N VAL A 22 4.92 5.69 -9.13
CA VAL A 22 6.14 6.49 -9.31
C VAL A 22 6.75 6.89 -7.96
N MET A 23 5.92 7.35 -7.01
CA MET A 23 6.41 7.65 -5.66
C MET A 23 7.03 6.42 -4.98
N ALA A 24 6.38 5.26 -5.10
CA ALA A 24 6.87 4.00 -4.58
C ALA A 24 8.24 3.62 -5.17
N TYR A 25 8.42 3.79 -6.48
CA TYR A 25 9.72 3.56 -7.13
C TYR A 25 10.84 4.42 -6.53
N PHE A 26 10.60 5.72 -6.33
CA PHE A 26 11.61 6.60 -5.73
C PHE A 26 11.89 6.25 -4.28
N PHE A 27 10.86 5.88 -3.51
CA PHE A 27 11.04 5.47 -2.13
C PHE A 27 11.84 4.17 -2.02
N ALA A 28 11.51 3.16 -2.83
CA ALA A 28 12.25 1.90 -2.90
C ALA A 28 13.73 2.15 -3.22
N ASN A 29 14.04 3.04 -4.17
CA ASN A 29 15.43 3.39 -4.47
C ASN A 29 16.13 4.06 -3.27
N ALA A 30 15.44 4.95 -2.54
CA ALA A 30 16.01 5.55 -1.33
C ALA A 30 16.25 4.50 -0.24
N GLU A 31 15.31 3.59 -0.03
CA GLU A 31 15.43 2.52 0.96
C GLU A 31 16.52 1.51 0.60
N ILE A 32 16.70 1.17 -0.68
CA ILE A 32 17.82 0.33 -1.15
C ILE A 32 19.17 0.94 -0.76
N GLN A 33 19.35 2.26 -0.87
CA GLN A 33 20.60 2.91 -0.47
C GLN A 33 20.81 2.93 1.05
N ILE A 34 19.73 2.91 1.81
CA ILE A 34 19.76 2.94 3.28
C ILE A 34 19.98 1.51 3.85
N GLU A 35 19.33 0.50 3.28
CA GLU A 35 19.31 -0.87 3.80
C GLU A 35 20.29 -1.83 3.11
N GLY A 36 20.62 -1.57 1.84
CA GLY A 36 21.46 -2.43 1.03
C GLY A 36 20.89 -3.85 0.86
N ALA A 37 21.74 -4.86 1.04
CA ALA A 37 21.37 -6.27 0.86
C ALA A 37 20.64 -6.88 2.07
N ALA A 38 20.76 -6.24 3.25
CA ALA A 38 20.28 -6.84 4.49
C ALA A 38 18.75 -6.77 4.61
N GLY A 39 18.14 -5.72 4.05
CA GLY A 39 16.70 -5.49 4.07
C GLY A 39 16.13 -5.27 5.48
N TRP A 40 14.87 -4.83 5.52
CA TRP A 40 14.06 -4.77 6.75
C TRP A 40 14.76 -4.07 7.92
N ALA A 41 15.49 -3.00 7.62
CA ALA A 41 16.30 -2.24 8.56
C ALA A 41 17.23 -3.09 9.44
N ALA A 42 17.68 -4.26 8.97
CA ALA A 42 18.46 -5.21 9.78
C ALA A 42 19.77 -4.61 10.32
N ASN A 43 20.44 -3.78 9.51
CA ASN A 43 21.72 -3.16 9.86
C ASN A 43 21.58 -1.69 10.30
N LEU A 44 20.36 -1.15 10.38
CA LEU A 44 20.17 0.25 10.75
C LEU A 44 20.35 0.46 12.26
N PRO A 45 20.92 1.61 12.69
CA PRO A 45 21.13 1.93 14.09
C PRO A 45 19.81 2.38 14.74
N THR A 46 18.85 1.47 14.85
CA THR A 46 17.51 1.72 15.37
C THR A 46 17.12 0.69 16.42
N TRP A 47 16.21 1.04 17.32
CA TRP A 47 15.67 0.10 18.29
C TRP A 47 14.78 -0.94 17.59
N ARG A 48 14.62 -2.11 18.19
CA ARG A 48 13.90 -3.23 17.58
C ARG A 48 13.07 -3.99 18.63
N ILE A 49 11.86 -4.38 18.24
CA ILE A 49 11.00 -5.31 18.97
C ILE A 49 10.95 -6.58 18.12
N GLU A 50 11.71 -7.60 18.54
CA GLU A 50 11.86 -8.85 17.77
C GLU A 50 10.68 -9.80 17.94
N SER A 51 10.02 -9.79 19.11
CA SER A 51 8.92 -10.70 19.43
C SER A 51 7.84 -10.01 20.26
N HIS A 52 6.61 -10.01 19.74
CA HIS A 52 5.41 -9.65 20.47
C HIS A 52 4.20 -10.18 19.69
N TRP A 53 3.18 -10.73 20.35
CA TRP A 53 2.03 -11.36 19.68
C TRP A 53 1.28 -10.39 18.73
N LEU A 54 1.27 -9.10 19.04
CA LEU A 54 0.72 -8.07 18.14
C LEU A 54 1.47 -8.01 16.79
N LEU A 55 2.76 -8.36 16.76
CA LEU A 55 3.51 -8.41 15.51
C LEU A 55 3.01 -9.54 14.62
N ASP A 56 2.63 -10.68 15.19
CA ASP A 56 2.08 -11.80 14.42
C ASP A 56 0.73 -11.43 13.78
N VAL A 57 -0.08 -10.61 14.47
CA VAL A 57 -1.40 -10.18 13.99
C VAL A 57 -1.30 -9.02 12.99
N PHE A 58 -0.50 -7.99 13.29
CA PHE A 58 -0.52 -6.73 12.55
C PHE A 58 0.72 -6.48 11.68
N TRP A 59 1.79 -7.25 11.88
CA TRP A 59 3.10 -7.02 11.26
C TRP A 59 3.62 -8.23 10.46
N GLY A 60 2.76 -9.22 10.19
CA GLY A 60 3.13 -10.48 9.53
C GLY A 60 4.15 -11.30 10.35
N GLY A 61 4.28 -11.01 11.64
CA GLY A 61 5.27 -11.56 12.55
C GLY A 61 6.70 -11.12 12.26
N ARG A 62 6.89 -10.01 11.54
CA ARG A 62 8.18 -9.36 11.32
C ARG A 62 8.56 -8.52 12.53
N ALA A 63 9.85 -8.29 12.73
CA ALA A 63 10.33 -7.39 13.77
C ALA A 63 9.88 -5.95 13.49
N MET A 64 9.36 -5.26 14.50
CA MET A 64 9.12 -3.81 14.42
C MET A 64 10.41 -3.09 14.74
N THR A 65 10.90 -2.26 13.83
CA THR A 65 12.09 -1.43 14.02
C THR A 65 11.70 0.02 14.18
N GLY A 66 12.53 0.82 14.84
CA GLY A 66 12.27 2.25 14.97
C GLY A 66 12.22 2.96 13.62
N TYR A 67 12.97 2.50 12.61
CA TYR A 67 12.85 2.96 11.23
C TYR A 67 11.40 2.81 10.73
N HIS A 68 10.85 1.59 10.80
CA HIS A 68 9.48 1.32 10.38
C HIS A 68 8.44 2.08 11.21
N ALA A 69 8.65 2.17 12.53
CA ALA A 69 7.75 2.87 13.44
C ALA A 69 7.58 4.36 13.10
N TRP A 70 8.55 4.97 12.40
CA TRP A 70 8.46 6.35 11.93
C TRP A 70 8.08 6.47 10.46
N VAL A 71 8.61 5.62 9.60
CA VAL A 71 8.36 5.66 8.15
C VAL A 71 6.91 5.33 7.81
N PHE A 72 6.31 4.31 8.43
CA PHE A 72 4.91 3.96 8.19
C PHE A 72 3.92 5.09 8.51
N PRO A 73 3.91 5.67 9.73
CA PRO A 73 3.01 6.79 10.01
C PRO A 73 3.37 8.05 9.23
N PHE A 74 4.65 8.30 8.93
CA PHE A 74 5.03 9.43 8.07
C PHE A 74 4.37 9.32 6.69
N MET A 75 4.46 8.17 6.03
CA MET A 75 3.80 7.96 4.74
C MET A 75 2.28 8.01 4.87
N ALA A 76 1.70 7.47 5.94
CA ALA A 76 0.27 7.62 6.19
C ALA A 76 -0.13 9.11 6.26
N LEU A 77 0.64 9.95 6.95
CA LEU A 77 0.41 11.40 6.97
C LEU A 77 0.51 12.03 5.57
N VAL A 78 1.47 11.62 4.74
CA VAL A 78 1.59 12.09 3.35
C VAL A 78 0.33 11.76 2.54
N PHE A 79 -0.15 10.53 2.61
CA PHE A 79 -1.35 10.10 1.87
C PHE A 79 -2.63 10.76 2.36
N PHE A 80 -2.73 11.04 3.66
CA PHE A 80 -3.89 11.71 4.27
C PHE A 80 -3.77 13.24 4.29
N ALA A 81 -2.63 13.80 3.91
CA ALA A 81 -2.40 15.25 3.90
C ALA A 81 -3.47 16.04 3.14
N PRO A 82 -3.94 15.62 1.94
CA PRO A 82 -5.01 16.33 1.25
C PRO A 82 -6.31 16.42 2.05
N LEU A 83 -6.64 15.42 2.87
CA LEU A 83 -7.83 15.45 3.73
C LEU A 83 -7.66 16.42 4.88
N ALA A 84 -6.47 16.42 5.51
CA ALA A 84 -6.12 17.31 6.60
C ALA A 84 -6.14 18.79 6.14
N PHE A 85 -5.50 19.11 5.01
CA PHE A 85 -5.37 20.49 4.53
C PHE A 85 -6.61 21.03 3.82
N ASN A 86 -7.38 20.19 3.12
CA ASN A 86 -8.62 20.65 2.48
C ASN A 86 -9.81 20.72 3.45
N GLY A 87 -9.65 20.28 4.70
CA GLY A 87 -10.71 20.28 5.71
C GLY A 87 -11.92 19.41 5.36
N ARG A 88 -11.75 18.42 4.48
CA ARG A 88 -12.84 17.58 3.97
C ARG A 88 -12.54 16.10 4.24
N TRP A 89 -13.22 15.55 5.23
CA TRP A 89 -13.12 14.16 5.63
C TRP A 89 -14.35 13.40 5.16
N THR A 90 -14.30 12.91 3.92
CA THR A 90 -15.31 11.97 3.43
C THR A 90 -14.74 10.56 3.46
N TRP A 91 -15.58 9.56 3.81
CA TRP A 91 -15.19 8.14 3.76
C TRP A 91 -14.70 7.70 2.39
N ARG A 92 -15.20 8.34 1.32
CA ARG A 92 -14.74 8.07 -0.04
C ARG A 92 -13.29 8.50 -0.20
N ASP A 93 -12.93 9.71 0.22
CA ASP A 93 -11.60 10.25 0.02
C ASP A 93 -10.59 9.63 0.98
N ALA A 94 -11.00 9.33 2.21
CA ALA A 94 -10.19 8.53 3.14
C ALA A 94 -9.92 7.14 2.58
N GLY A 95 -10.93 6.51 1.95
CA GLY A 95 -10.77 5.24 1.26
C GLY A 95 -9.79 5.33 0.08
N LEU A 96 -9.79 6.43 -0.70
CA LEU A 96 -8.84 6.60 -1.79
C LEU A 96 -7.41 6.83 -1.28
N ALA A 97 -7.24 7.62 -0.20
CA ALA A 97 -5.95 7.78 0.46
C ALA A 97 -5.40 6.45 0.99
N LEU A 98 -6.26 5.63 1.61
CA LEU A 98 -5.92 4.29 2.07
C LEU A 98 -5.54 3.36 0.92
N VAL A 99 -6.28 3.40 -0.20
CA VAL A 99 -5.93 2.66 -1.43
C VAL A 99 -4.55 3.06 -1.92
N GLY A 100 -4.26 4.37 -1.98
CA GLY A 100 -2.94 4.85 -2.37
C GLY A 100 -1.84 4.34 -1.44
N LEU A 101 -2.06 4.39 -0.12
CA LEU A 101 -1.12 3.87 0.87
C LEU A 101 -0.87 2.37 0.72
N MET A 102 -1.93 1.57 0.48
CA MET A 102 -1.80 0.13 0.24
C MET A 102 -1.01 -0.17 -1.04
N VAL A 103 -1.37 0.49 -2.14
CA VAL A 103 -0.69 0.30 -3.44
C VAL A 103 0.76 0.77 -3.35
N PHE A 104 1.02 1.86 -2.62
CA PHE A 104 2.37 2.35 -2.36
C PHE A 104 3.24 1.28 -1.73
N TRP A 105 2.85 0.73 -0.57
CA TRP A 105 3.67 -0.25 0.14
C TRP A 105 3.88 -1.55 -0.64
N ILE A 106 2.89 -1.98 -1.41
CA ILE A 106 3.01 -3.19 -2.24
C ILE A 106 3.96 -2.94 -3.41
N ALA A 107 3.78 -1.81 -4.11
CA ALA A 107 4.64 -1.46 -5.25
C ALA A 107 6.07 -1.17 -4.81
N GLU A 108 6.22 -0.49 -3.67
CA GLU A 108 7.49 -0.13 -3.06
C GLU A 108 8.27 -1.40 -2.66
N ASP A 109 7.71 -2.26 -1.81
CA ASP A 109 8.36 -3.51 -1.38
C ASP A 109 8.70 -4.41 -2.59
N PHE A 110 7.80 -4.52 -3.57
CA PHE A 110 8.09 -5.28 -4.79
C PHE A 110 9.24 -4.68 -5.60
N MET A 111 9.22 -3.36 -5.83
CA MET A 111 10.30 -2.68 -6.55
C MET A 111 11.61 -2.69 -5.78
N TRP A 112 11.57 -2.68 -4.45
CA TRP A 112 12.74 -2.85 -3.60
C TRP A 112 13.45 -4.14 -3.99
N PHE A 113 12.75 -5.28 -4.05
CA PHE A 113 13.38 -6.55 -4.44
C PHE A 113 13.87 -6.56 -5.89
N ILE A 114 13.05 -6.09 -6.82
CA ILE A 114 13.35 -6.21 -8.24
C ILE A 114 14.48 -5.28 -8.66
N VAL A 115 14.56 -4.08 -8.09
CA VAL A 115 15.57 -3.07 -8.43
C VAL A 115 16.85 -3.27 -7.62
N ASN A 116 16.78 -3.82 -6.40
CA ASN A 116 17.95 -4.03 -5.56
C ASN A 116 18.93 -5.03 -6.22
N PRO A 117 20.17 -4.62 -6.54
CA PRO A 117 21.17 -5.49 -7.16
C PRO A 117 21.51 -6.74 -6.34
N ALA A 118 21.26 -6.73 -5.03
CA ALA A 118 21.47 -7.88 -4.16
C ALA A 118 20.39 -8.96 -4.32
N TYR A 119 19.22 -8.62 -4.86
CA TYR A 119 18.08 -9.51 -5.03
C TYR A 119 17.77 -9.74 -6.51
N GLY A 120 17.12 -8.76 -7.14
CA GLY A 120 16.55 -8.89 -8.48
C GLY A 120 15.47 -9.98 -8.56
N TRP A 121 15.02 -10.25 -9.79
CA TRP A 121 13.99 -11.27 -10.06
C TRP A 121 14.34 -12.68 -9.57
N ALA A 122 15.62 -13.05 -9.60
CA ALA A 122 16.06 -14.39 -9.23
C ALA A 122 15.90 -14.70 -7.74
N ARG A 123 16.00 -13.68 -6.89
CA ARG A 123 15.97 -13.81 -5.43
C ARG A 123 14.67 -13.29 -4.79
N PHE A 124 13.66 -12.97 -5.60
CA PHE A 124 12.32 -12.69 -5.10
C PHE A 124 11.56 -14.00 -4.87
N ASN A 125 11.90 -14.69 -3.78
CA ASN A 125 11.35 -16.00 -3.44
C ASN A 125 11.38 -16.22 -1.91
N PRO A 126 10.62 -17.20 -1.37
CA PRO A 126 10.55 -17.43 0.08
C PRO A 126 11.86 -17.87 0.74
N VAL A 127 12.85 -18.34 -0.02
CA VAL A 127 14.14 -18.78 0.53
C VAL A 127 15.05 -17.58 0.80
N ASP A 128 15.14 -16.68 -0.17
CA ASP A 128 16.01 -15.49 -0.08
C ASP A 128 15.37 -14.34 0.70
N VAL A 129 14.04 -14.36 0.89
CA VAL A 129 13.28 -13.30 1.56
C VAL A 129 12.56 -13.84 2.81
N PRO A 130 13.31 -14.17 3.88
CA PRO A 130 12.79 -14.93 5.02
C PRO A 130 11.81 -14.14 5.91
N TRP A 131 11.78 -12.81 5.80
CA TRP A 131 10.85 -11.99 6.59
C TRP A 131 9.42 -12.03 6.04
N HIS A 132 9.21 -12.38 4.77
CA HIS A 132 7.88 -12.68 4.25
C HIS A 132 7.56 -14.15 4.50
N LYS A 133 6.81 -14.42 5.58
CA LYS A 133 6.56 -15.80 6.06
C LYS A 133 5.65 -16.61 5.15
N HIS A 134 4.69 -15.96 4.49
CA HIS A 134 3.65 -16.63 3.70
C HIS A 134 3.64 -16.15 2.26
N TRP A 135 3.69 -17.09 1.32
CA TRP A 135 3.72 -16.82 -0.11
C TRP A 135 2.57 -17.53 -0.82
N LEU A 136 2.01 -16.87 -1.82
CA LEU A 136 0.97 -17.40 -2.69
C LEU A 136 1.23 -16.90 -4.11
N PHE A 137 1.12 -17.78 -5.11
CA PHE A 137 1.33 -17.44 -6.53
C PHE A 137 2.61 -16.63 -6.83
N GLY A 138 3.71 -16.91 -6.11
CA GLY A 138 5.00 -16.26 -6.35
C GLY A 138 5.16 -14.87 -5.74
N ALA A 139 4.25 -14.44 -4.86
CA ALA A 139 4.38 -13.18 -4.11
C ALA A 139 3.93 -13.36 -2.63
N PRO A 140 4.34 -12.47 -1.72
CA PRO A 140 3.88 -12.49 -0.33
C PRO A 140 2.34 -12.41 -0.22
N VAL A 141 1.75 -13.15 0.71
CA VAL A 141 0.28 -13.16 0.96
C VAL A 141 -0.25 -11.76 1.26
N ASP A 142 0.54 -10.95 1.98
CA ASP A 142 0.20 -9.57 2.33
C ASP A 142 -0.09 -8.71 1.08
N TYR A 143 0.56 -8.98 -0.06
CA TYR A 143 0.32 -8.26 -1.31
C TYR A 143 -1.08 -8.56 -1.84
N TRP A 144 -1.47 -9.83 -1.84
CA TRP A 144 -2.78 -10.25 -2.34
C TRP A 144 -3.91 -9.71 -1.48
N VAL A 145 -3.74 -9.74 -0.15
CA VAL A 145 -4.70 -9.16 0.80
C VAL A 145 -4.83 -7.65 0.58
N GLY A 146 -3.70 -6.95 0.47
CA GLY A 146 -3.67 -5.51 0.23
C GLY A 146 -4.29 -5.11 -1.12
N LEU A 147 -3.95 -5.80 -2.21
CA LEU A 147 -4.54 -5.58 -3.53
C LEU A 147 -6.04 -5.89 -3.55
N GLY A 148 -6.47 -6.98 -2.89
CA GLY A 148 -7.88 -7.33 -2.74
C GLY A 148 -8.67 -6.26 -1.98
N GLY A 149 -8.12 -5.76 -0.87
CA GLY A 149 -8.68 -4.65 -0.12
C GLY A 149 -8.78 -3.36 -0.94
N ALA A 150 -7.71 -3.00 -1.65
CA ALA A 150 -7.69 -1.84 -2.52
C ALA A 150 -8.73 -1.94 -3.64
N ALA A 151 -8.83 -3.09 -4.31
CA ALA A 151 -9.81 -3.36 -5.35
C ALA A 151 -11.25 -3.25 -4.82
N LEU A 152 -11.53 -3.79 -3.62
CA LEU A 152 -12.84 -3.69 -2.98
C LEU A 152 -13.22 -2.22 -2.69
N ILE A 153 -12.29 -1.43 -2.14
CA ILE A 153 -12.53 -0.01 -1.86
C ILE A 153 -12.80 0.75 -3.15
N LEU A 154 -12.00 0.52 -4.20
CA LEU A 154 -12.20 1.15 -5.51
C LEU A 154 -13.54 0.74 -6.14
N TYR A 155 -13.90 -0.53 -6.05
CA TYR A 155 -15.20 -1.03 -6.50
C TYR A 155 -16.34 -0.30 -5.79
N VAL A 156 -16.30 -0.20 -4.45
CA VAL A 156 -17.32 0.52 -3.68
C VAL A 156 -17.33 2.02 -3.97
N ARG A 157 -16.17 2.63 -4.23
CA ARG A 157 -16.04 4.05 -4.60
C ARG A 157 -16.68 4.35 -5.95
N HIS A 158 -16.50 3.45 -6.93
CA HIS A 158 -16.90 3.65 -8.32
C HIS A 158 -18.20 2.95 -8.72
N ARG A 159 -18.77 2.05 -7.90
CA ARG A 159 -20.05 1.39 -8.25
C ARG A 159 -21.14 2.41 -8.60
N ARG A 160 -21.82 2.20 -9.73
CA ARG A 160 -23.00 2.99 -10.11
C ARG A 160 -24.08 2.73 -9.05
N ARG A 161 -24.58 3.78 -8.41
CA ARG A 161 -25.80 3.66 -7.58
C ARG A 161 -26.97 3.65 -8.56
N VAL A 162 -27.66 2.51 -8.67
CA VAL A 162 -28.96 2.45 -9.32
C VAL A 162 -29.93 3.21 -8.40
N ALA A 163 -30.59 4.24 -8.92
CA ALA A 163 -31.66 4.89 -8.17
C ALA A 163 -32.79 3.87 -8.06
N VAL A 164 -33.14 3.49 -6.82
CA VAL A 164 -34.41 2.80 -6.57
C VAL A 164 -35.47 3.89 -6.65
N GLU A 165 -36.28 3.86 -7.70
CA GLU A 165 -37.44 4.75 -7.82
C GLU A 165 -38.40 4.45 -6.65
N PRO A 166 -38.86 5.45 -5.89
CA PRO A 166 -39.84 5.20 -4.86
C PRO A 166 -41.13 4.74 -5.53
N GLU A 167 -41.57 3.52 -5.19
CA GLU A 167 -42.87 2.99 -5.58
C GLU A 167 -43.94 3.97 -5.08
N HIS A 168 -44.51 4.74 -6.00
CA HIS A 168 -45.60 5.66 -5.72
C HIS A 168 -46.83 4.82 -5.39
N LYS A 169 -47.09 4.58 -4.11
CA LYS A 169 -48.36 4.00 -3.66
C LYS A 169 -49.45 5.05 -3.90
N ALA A 170 -50.27 4.78 -4.91
CA ALA A 170 -51.50 5.50 -5.22
C ALA A 170 -52.57 5.27 -4.14
#